data_AF-L9M5K1-F1
#
_entry.id   AF-L9M5K1-F1
#
_cell.length_a   1.000
_cell.length_b   1.000
_cell.length_c   1.000
_cell.angle_alpha   90.00
_cell.angle_beta   90.00
_cell.angle_gamma   90.00
#
_symmetry.space_group_name_H-M   'P 1'
#
loop_
_entity.id
_entity.type
_entity.pdbx_description
1 polymer ?
#
loop_
_entity_poly.entity_id
_entity_poly.type
_entity_poly.pdbx_seq_one_letter_code
_entity_poly.pdbx_strand_id
1 'polypeptide(L)'
;NYVHTASGTDKNYDLIFVDGILHIAKAKATVTANSLNTTYNGQDQTASGFTANGLVNGEDSSVLTGVTASVIAKDAGSYANKANGVDKNYDLTFVDGALDIAKAKATVTANSLNTTYNGKDQTASGFTANGLVNGETETVLTGVTSSSVTAKDAGNYVHTASGTDKNYDLIFVDGILHIAKA
;
A
#
# COMPACT_ATOMS: atom_id res chain seq x y z
N ASN A 1 -12.63 -40.46 -1.99
CA ASN A 1 -13.44 -41.69 -2.14
C ASN A 1 -12.83 -42.76 -1.28
N TYR A 2 -13.67 -43.47 -0.51
CA TYR A 2 -13.26 -44.56 0.36
C TYR A 2 -14.02 -45.80 -0.07
N VAL A 3 -13.30 -46.89 -0.36
CA VAL A 3 -13.92 -48.19 -0.69
C VAL A 3 -14.21 -48.91 0.62
N HIS A 4 -15.42 -49.45 0.74
CA HIS A 4 -15.78 -50.30 1.86
C HIS A 4 -16.22 -51.66 1.34
N THR A 5 -15.46 -52.69 1.72
CA THR A 5 -15.64 -54.07 1.29
C THR A 5 -16.34 -54.85 2.39
N ALA A 6 -17.47 -55.47 2.05
CA ALA A 6 -18.09 -56.47 2.90
C ALA A 6 -17.37 -57.81 2.75
N SER A 7 -17.24 -58.56 3.84
CA SER A 7 -16.72 -59.93 3.82
C SER A 7 -17.43 -60.81 4.85
N GLY A 8 -17.44 -62.11 4.58
CA GLY A 8 -18.10 -63.10 5.42
C GLY A 8 -18.19 -64.45 4.71
N THR A 9 -18.63 -65.46 5.44
CA THR A 9 -18.89 -66.79 4.90
C THR A 9 -20.24 -67.29 5.40
N ASP A 10 -20.92 -68.07 4.57
CA ASP A 10 -22.14 -68.77 4.94
C ASP A 10 -22.01 -70.25 4.58
N LYS A 11 -22.69 -71.13 5.33
CA LYS A 11 -22.61 -72.59 5.12
C LYS A 11 -23.55 -73.09 4.02
N ASN A 12 -24.58 -72.33 3.70
CA ASN A 12 -25.67 -72.72 2.81
C ASN A 12 -25.72 -71.88 1.53
N TYR A 13 -25.00 -70.74 1.46
CA TYR A 13 -24.98 -69.83 0.31
C TYR A 13 -23.56 -69.44 -0.11
N ASP A 14 -23.34 -69.37 -1.43
CA ASP A 14 -22.18 -68.69 -2.01
C ASP A 14 -22.41 -67.17 -1.94
N LEU A 15 -21.60 -66.49 -1.13
CA LEU A 15 -21.70 -65.05 -0.97
C LEU A 15 -20.84 -64.32 -2.01
N ILE A 16 -21.46 -63.43 -2.78
CA ILE A 16 -20.77 -62.47 -3.64
C ILE A 16 -20.86 -61.11 -2.97
N PHE A 17 -19.72 -60.53 -2.64
CA PHE A 17 -19.64 -59.19 -2.09
C PHE A 17 -19.30 -58.19 -3.18
N VAL A 18 -20.04 -57.09 -3.20
CA VAL A 18 -19.79 -55.95 -4.07
C VAL A 18 -19.32 -54.80 -3.21
N ASP A 19 -18.20 -54.20 -3.60
CA ASP A 19 -17.64 -53.05 -2.89
C ASP A 19 -18.58 -51.85 -2.97
N GLY A 20 -18.78 -51.20 -1.83
CA GLY A 20 -19.39 -49.88 -1.75
C GLY A 20 -18.35 -48.78 -1.89
N ILE A 21 -18.75 -47.61 -2.39
CA ILE A 21 -17.90 -46.41 -2.44
C ILE A 21 -18.56 -45.31 -1.63
N LEU A 22 -17.83 -44.78 -0.64
CA LEU A 22 -18.17 -43.55 0.06
C LEU A 22 -17.49 -42.36 -0.62
N HIS A 23 -18.29 -41.46 -1.15
CA HIS A 23 -17.85 -40.17 -1.66
C HIS A 23 -18.09 -39.08 -0.61
N ILE A 24 -17.05 -38.31 -0.30
CA ILE A 24 -17.14 -37.12 0.55
C ILE A 24 -16.78 -35.93 -0.32
N ALA A 25 -17.75 -35.06 -0.56
CA ALA A 25 -17.54 -33.82 -1.27
C ALA A 25 -16.82 -32.81 -0.36
N LYS A 26 -16.04 -31.92 -0.98
CA LYS A 26 -15.43 -30.81 -0.26
C LYS A 26 -16.51 -29.85 0.24
N ALA A 27 -16.28 -29.26 1.41
CA ALA A 27 -17.08 -28.14 1.89
C ALA A 27 -16.69 -26.86 1.12
N LYS A 28 -17.56 -25.85 1.09
CA LYS A 28 -17.24 -24.56 0.46
C LYS A 28 -16.79 -23.58 1.53
N ALA A 29 -15.70 -22.87 1.28
CA ALA A 29 -15.26 -21.77 2.14
C ALA A 29 -14.81 -20.56 1.31
N THR A 30 -15.04 -19.37 1.85
CA THR A 30 -14.60 -18.11 1.26
C THR A 30 -13.48 -17.53 2.09
N VAL A 31 -12.33 -17.33 1.46
CA VAL A 31 -11.15 -16.68 2.03
C VAL A 31 -11.16 -15.21 1.64
N THR A 32 -11.01 -14.33 2.62
CA THR A 32 -10.89 -12.88 2.42
C THR A 32 -9.52 -12.43 2.90
N ALA A 33 -8.69 -11.94 1.99
CA ALA A 33 -7.40 -11.36 2.33
C ALA A 33 -7.58 -10.10 3.19
N ASN A 34 -6.67 -9.87 4.13
CA ASN A 34 -6.72 -8.70 4.99
C ASN A 34 -6.44 -7.42 4.22
N SER A 35 -7.07 -6.32 4.64
CA SER A 35 -6.76 -4.98 4.16
C SER A 35 -6.05 -4.15 5.24
N LEU A 36 -5.19 -3.23 4.81
CA LEU A 36 -4.47 -2.30 5.66
C LEU A 36 -4.46 -0.92 5.02
N ASN A 37 -4.78 0.11 5.79
CA ASN A 37 -4.67 1.50 5.38
C ASN A 37 -3.51 2.15 6.15
N THR A 38 -2.63 2.85 5.44
CA THR A 38 -1.49 3.54 6.02
C THR A 38 -1.22 4.88 5.33
N THR A 39 -0.19 5.59 5.78
CA THR A 39 0.34 6.79 5.11
C THR A 39 1.77 6.54 4.70
N TYR A 40 2.20 7.13 3.59
CA TYR A 40 3.58 7.09 3.13
C TYR A 40 4.53 7.50 4.25
N ASN A 41 5.48 6.64 4.56
CA ASN A 41 6.44 6.82 5.64
C ASN A 41 7.90 6.61 5.18
N GLY A 42 8.14 6.54 3.87
CA GLY A 42 9.46 6.34 3.29
C GLY A 42 10.00 4.91 3.40
N GLN A 43 9.20 3.95 3.86
CA GLN A 43 9.59 2.55 4.08
C GLN A 43 8.58 1.57 3.45
N ASP A 44 9.00 0.32 3.28
CA ASP A 44 8.12 -0.76 2.82
C ASP A 44 7.03 -1.04 3.86
N GLN A 45 5.81 -1.25 3.38
CA GLN A 45 4.62 -1.51 4.18
C GLN A 45 3.95 -2.79 3.66
N THR A 46 3.37 -3.56 4.58
CA THR A 46 2.87 -4.91 4.27
C THR A 46 1.46 -5.10 4.81
N ALA A 47 0.54 -5.51 3.93
CA ALA A 47 -0.71 -6.15 4.35
C ALA A 47 -0.55 -7.67 4.17
N SER A 48 -0.85 -8.45 5.21
CA SER A 48 -0.71 -9.90 5.17
C SER A 48 -1.81 -10.60 5.97
N GLY A 49 -1.96 -11.88 5.67
CA GLY A 49 -2.96 -12.74 6.29
C GLY A 49 -4.34 -12.64 5.65
N PHE A 50 -5.25 -13.47 6.15
CA PHE A 50 -6.59 -13.62 5.65
C PHE A 50 -7.52 -14.11 6.75
N THR A 51 -8.82 -14.00 6.52
CA THR A 51 -9.88 -14.65 7.28
C THR A 51 -10.64 -15.62 6.39
N ALA A 52 -11.38 -16.56 6.99
CA ALA A 52 -12.16 -17.53 6.24
C ALA A 52 -13.55 -17.73 6.86
N ASN A 53 -14.57 -17.80 6.01
CA ASN A 53 -15.95 -18.12 6.37
C ASN A 53 -16.40 -19.40 5.66
N GLY A 54 -17.32 -20.15 6.26
CA GLY A 54 -17.81 -21.43 5.71
C GLY A 54 -17.01 -22.66 6.16
N LEU A 55 -16.07 -22.48 7.10
CA LEU A 55 -15.41 -23.58 7.78
C LEU A 55 -16.40 -24.32 8.70
N VAL A 56 -16.23 -25.63 8.83
CA VAL A 56 -17.17 -26.51 9.55
C VAL A 56 -16.64 -26.89 10.93
N ASN A 57 -17.52 -27.37 11.81
CA ASN A 57 -17.16 -27.97 13.10
C ASN A 57 -16.33 -27.06 14.04
N GLY A 58 -16.45 -25.74 13.91
CA GLY A 58 -15.70 -24.78 14.73
C GLY A 58 -14.24 -24.62 14.32
N GLU A 59 -13.86 -25.09 13.13
CA GLU A 59 -12.54 -24.81 12.55
C GLU A 59 -12.36 -23.31 12.28
N ASP A 60 -11.10 -22.86 12.34
CA ASP A 60 -10.69 -21.51 11.97
C ASP A 60 -9.70 -21.52 10.79
N SER A 61 -9.29 -20.34 10.33
CA SER A 61 -8.43 -20.20 9.14
C SER A 61 -7.07 -20.92 9.24
N SER A 62 -6.63 -21.35 10.43
CA SER A 62 -5.39 -22.12 10.59
C SER A 62 -5.42 -23.48 9.90
N VAL A 63 -6.61 -24.05 9.65
CA VAL A 63 -6.74 -25.33 8.91
C VAL A 63 -6.37 -25.17 7.44
N LEU A 64 -6.47 -23.96 6.89
CA LEU A 64 -6.17 -23.64 5.49
C LEU A 64 -4.67 -23.40 5.26
N THR A 65 -3.84 -24.36 5.65
CA THR A 65 -2.37 -24.25 5.63
C THR A 65 -1.75 -24.05 4.24
N GLY A 66 -2.49 -24.35 3.16
CA GLY A 66 -2.09 -24.12 1.77
C GLY A 66 -2.48 -22.75 1.21
N VAL A 67 -3.07 -21.86 2.03
CA VAL A 67 -3.54 -20.54 1.62
C VAL A 67 -2.58 -19.45 2.09
N THR A 68 -2.31 -18.49 1.22
CA THR A 68 -1.46 -17.33 1.51
C THR A 68 -2.10 -16.04 0.99
N ALA A 69 -1.80 -14.92 1.65
CA ALA A 69 -2.16 -13.58 1.24
C ALA A 69 -1.12 -12.61 1.79
N SER A 70 -0.39 -11.92 0.91
CA SER A 70 0.56 -10.87 1.28
C SER A 70 0.79 -9.93 0.11
N VAL A 71 0.91 -8.63 0.41
CA VAL A 71 1.36 -7.60 -0.53
C VAL A 71 2.28 -6.63 0.20
N ILE A 72 3.33 -6.21 -0.50
CA ILE A 72 4.30 -5.23 -0.01
C ILE A 72 4.35 -4.07 -1.00
N ALA A 73 4.28 -2.85 -0.49
CA ALA A 73 4.45 -1.63 -1.27
C ALA A 73 5.04 -0.52 -0.40
N LYS A 74 5.66 0.46 -1.05
CA LYS A 74 6.28 1.61 -0.38
C LYS A 74 5.57 2.92 -0.70
N ASP A 75 5.36 3.18 -1.99
CA ASP A 75 4.80 4.43 -2.48
C ASP A 75 3.30 4.56 -2.18
N ALA A 76 2.79 5.79 -2.23
CA ALA A 76 1.36 6.04 -2.13
C ALA A 76 0.62 5.41 -3.32
N GLY A 77 -0.53 4.79 -3.02
CA GLY A 77 -1.32 4.04 -3.98
C GLY A 77 -2.21 3.00 -3.32
N SER A 78 -2.94 2.25 -4.14
CA SER A 78 -3.76 1.11 -3.71
C SER A 78 -3.21 -0.18 -4.34
N TYR A 79 -2.93 -1.17 -3.50
CA TYR A 79 -2.27 -2.41 -3.88
C TYR A 79 -3.10 -3.61 -3.43
N ALA A 80 -3.55 -4.45 -4.35
CA ALA A 80 -4.37 -5.60 -4.00
C ALA A 80 -3.58 -6.65 -3.19
N ASN A 81 -4.08 -7.00 -2.01
CA ASN A 81 -3.63 -8.16 -1.24
C ASN A 81 -4.42 -9.39 -1.72
N LYS A 82 -3.82 -10.20 -2.59
CA LYS A 82 -4.52 -11.34 -3.20
C LYS A 82 -4.32 -12.60 -2.39
N ALA A 83 -5.42 -13.16 -1.91
CA ALA A 83 -5.40 -14.51 -1.35
C ALA A 83 -5.36 -15.55 -2.47
N ASN A 84 -4.53 -16.58 -2.29
CA ASN A 84 -4.49 -17.73 -3.18
C ASN A 84 -4.09 -18.99 -2.42
N GLY A 85 -4.44 -20.15 -2.97
CA GLY A 85 -4.09 -21.44 -2.40
C GLY A 85 -5.10 -22.51 -2.75
N VAL A 86 -4.87 -23.70 -2.20
CA VAL A 86 -5.78 -24.83 -2.30
C VAL A 86 -5.88 -25.53 -0.96
N ASP A 87 -6.98 -26.23 -0.75
CA ASP A 87 -7.16 -27.09 0.40
C ASP A 87 -7.75 -28.45 -0.01
N LYS A 88 -7.47 -29.49 0.78
CA LYS A 88 -7.92 -30.87 0.51
C LYS A 88 -9.39 -31.10 0.86
N ASN A 89 -9.92 -30.37 1.84
CA ASN A 89 -11.26 -30.53 2.40
C ASN A 89 -12.20 -29.42 1.93
N TYR A 90 -11.66 -28.28 1.48
CA TYR A 90 -12.43 -27.13 1.05
C TYR A 90 -12.26 -26.79 -0.44
N ASP A 91 -13.37 -26.46 -1.08
CA ASP A 91 -13.42 -25.72 -2.34
C ASP A 91 -13.43 -24.22 -2.00
N LEU A 92 -12.33 -23.55 -2.31
CA LEU A 92 -12.07 -22.18 -1.88
C LEU A 92 -12.46 -21.16 -2.95
N THR A 93 -13.13 -20.11 -2.51
CA THR A 93 -13.29 -18.86 -3.27
C THR A 93 -12.53 -17.75 -2.58
N PHE A 94 -11.92 -16.85 -3.35
CA PHE A 94 -11.06 -15.78 -2.82
C PHE A 94 -11.66 -14.40 -3.04
N VAL A 95 -11.56 -13.56 -2.01
CA VAL A 95 -11.85 -12.13 -2.04
C VAL A 95 -10.56 -11.40 -1.70
N ASP A 96 -10.17 -10.49 -2.59
CA ASP A 96 -8.97 -9.66 -2.43
C ASP A 96 -9.17 -8.63 -1.31
N GLY A 97 -8.12 -8.42 -0.51
CA GLY A 97 -7.97 -7.26 0.36
C GLY A 97 -7.14 -6.17 -0.35
N ALA A 98 -6.76 -5.14 0.38
CA ALA A 98 -5.94 -4.04 -0.16
C ALA A 98 -4.95 -3.49 0.87
N LEU A 99 -3.75 -3.16 0.42
CA LEU A 99 -2.85 -2.24 1.09
C LEU A 99 -3.03 -0.87 0.44
N ASP A 100 -3.65 0.06 1.17
CA ASP A 100 -3.90 1.43 0.72
C ASP A 100 -2.95 2.38 1.44
N ILE A 101 -2.01 2.97 0.70
CA ILE A 101 -1.02 3.90 1.21
C ILE A 101 -1.42 5.31 0.77
N ALA A 102 -1.90 6.11 1.72
CA ALA A 102 -2.19 7.52 1.51
C ALA A 102 -0.90 8.35 1.37
N LYS A 103 -0.96 9.46 0.66
CA LYS A 103 0.16 10.41 0.58
C LYS A 103 0.45 11.04 1.95
N ALA A 104 1.72 11.28 2.22
CA ALA A 104 2.15 12.12 3.35
C ALA A 104 1.93 13.60 3.02
N LYS A 105 1.90 14.47 4.03
CA LYS A 105 1.80 15.92 3.79
C LYS A 105 3.17 16.56 3.89
N ALA A 106 3.51 17.41 2.92
CA ALA A 106 4.70 18.23 2.99
C ALA A 106 4.41 19.67 2.56
N THR A 107 5.12 20.61 3.17
CA THR A 107 5.05 22.03 2.81
C THR A 107 6.33 22.41 2.08
N VAL A 108 6.18 22.86 0.83
CA VAL A 108 7.25 23.40 0.01
C VAL A 108 7.23 24.91 0.14
N THR A 109 8.35 25.50 0.53
CA THR A 109 8.50 26.95 0.68
C THR A 109 9.55 27.45 -0.31
N ALA A 110 9.16 28.32 -1.23
CA ALA A 110 10.11 29.03 -2.08
C ALA A 110 11.03 29.89 -1.18
N ASN A 111 12.33 29.88 -1.48
CA ASN A 111 13.31 30.49 -0.58
C ASN A 111 13.07 32.01 -0.44
N SER A 112 13.50 32.61 0.65
CA SER A 112 13.41 34.08 0.80
C SER A 112 14.80 34.66 1.00
N LEU A 113 15.03 35.85 0.44
CA LEU A 113 16.28 36.57 0.57
C LEU A 113 16.00 38.00 1.02
N ASN A 114 16.62 38.40 2.13
CA ASN A 114 16.60 39.78 2.61
C ASN A 114 17.97 40.41 2.35
N THR A 115 18.00 41.56 1.70
CA THR A 115 19.23 42.28 1.36
C THR A 115 18.98 43.79 1.39
N THR A 116 20.03 44.59 1.26
CA THR A 116 19.96 46.06 1.18
C THR A 116 20.44 46.51 -0.19
N TYR A 117 19.79 47.54 -0.73
CA TYR A 117 20.15 48.14 -2.02
C TYR A 117 21.64 48.47 -2.06
N ASN A 118 22.35 47.90 -3.03
CA ASN A 118 23.80 48.06 -3.22
C ASN A 118 24.18 48.38 -4.67
N GLY A 119 23.19 48.70 -5.51
CA GLY A 119 23.38 49.01 -6.93
C GLY A 119 23.64 47.80 -7.84
N LYS A 120 23.53 46.56 -7.34
CA LYS A 120 23.68 45.32 -8.11
C LYS A 120 22.42 44.46 -8.05
N ASP A 121 22.25 43.62 -9.06
CA ASP A 121 21.18 42.63 -9.10
C ASP A 121 21.27 41.67 -7.92
N GLN A 122 20.11 41.38 -7.33
CA GLN A 122 19.91 40.43 -6.25
C GLN A 122 18.94 39.37 -6.74
N THR A 123 19.21 38.10 -6.43
CA THR A 123 18.40 36.98 -6.92
C THR A 123 17.97 36.08 -5.76
N ALA A 124 16.69 35.73 -5.71
CA ALA A 124 16.20 34.63 -4.89
C ALA A 124 15.69 33.49 -5.79
N SER A 125 16.03 32.26 -5.42
CA SER A 125 15.66 31.06 -6.16
C SER A 125 15.71 29.81 -5.27
N GLY A 126 15.13 28.72 -5.78
CA GLY A 126 15.08 27.44 -5.09
C GLY A 126 13.94 27.37 -4.07
N PHE A 127 13.85 26.22 -3.41
CA PHE A 127 12.86 25.96 -2.38
C PHE A 127 13.46 25.06 -1.29
N THR A 128 12.76 25.00 -0.16
CA THR A 128 12.97 24.02 0.92
C THR A 128 11.67 23.26 1.18
N ALA A 129 11.74 22.09 1.80
CA ALA A 129 10.55 21.32 2.16
C ALA A 129 10.57 20.83 3.62
N ASN A 130 9.44 20.98 4.30
CA ASN A 130 9.21 20.42 5.63
C ASN A 130 8.10 19.36 5.58
N GLY A 131 8.16 18.39 6.51
CA GLY A 131 7.20 17.27 6.57
C GLY A 131 7.60 16.06 5.73
N LEU A 132 8.80 16.07 5.14
CA LEU A 132 9.38 14.88 4.53
C LEU A 132 9.66 13.81 5.59
N VAL A 133 9.41 12.56 5.26
CA VAL A 133 9.50 11.42 6.19
C VAL A 133 10.84 10.71 6.08
N ASN A 134 11.22 9.96 7.12
CA ASN A 134 12.36 9.04 7.09
C ASN A 134 13.70 9.68 6.65
N GLY A 135 13.91 10.96 6.97
CA GLY A 135 15.14 11.67 6.63
C GLY A 135 15.30 11.98 5.14
N GLU A 136 14.21 11.89 4.35
CA GLU A 136 14.19 12.35 2.97
C GLU A 136 14.48 13.86 2.88
N THR A 137 15.07 14.26 1.75
CA THR A 137 15.37 15.67 1.42
C THR A 137 14.57 16.09 0.19
N GLU A 138 14.61 17.38 -0.17
CA GLU A 138 13.91 17.96 -1.32
C GLU A 138 14.16 17.22 -2.64
N THR A 139 15.25 16.45 -2.73
CA THR A 139 15.60 15.62 -3.89
C THR A 139 14.54 14.59 -4.27
N VAL A 140 13.68 14.17 -3.33
CA VAL A 140 12.57 13.24 -3.63
C VAL A 140 11.43 13.92 -4.38
N LEU A 141 11.29 15.24 -4.25
CA LEU A 141 10.23 16.04 -4.87
C LEU A 141 10.55 16.38 -6.33
N THR A 142 10.81 15.35 -7.15
CA THR A 142 11.28 15.49 -8.53
C THR A 142 10.32 16.22 -9.47
N GLY A 143 9.02 16.25 -9.13
CA GLY A 143 7.99 16.99 -9.86
C GLY A 143 7.77 18.43 -9.39
N VAL A 144 8.58 18.92 -8.44
CA VAL A 144 8.49 20.29 -7.91
C VAL A 144 9.53 21.18 -8.55
N THR A 145 9.11 22.39 -8.90
CA THR A 145 9.98 23.45 -9.42
C THR A 145 9.71 24.76 -8.69
N SER A 146 10.72 25.61 -8.62
CA SER A 146 10.59 27.00 -8.15
C SER A 146 10.93 27.96 -9.28
N SER A 147 10.15 29.02 -9.40
CA SER A 147 10.57 30.20 -10.16
C SER A 147 11.79 30.86 -9.49
N SER A 148 12.45 31.77 -10.21
CA SER A 148 13.45 32.66 -9.63
C SER A 148 13.02 34.10 -9.86
N VAL A 149 13.50 35.00 -8.99
CA VAL A 149 13.28 36.43 -9.15
C VAL A 149 14.60 37.17 -9.00
N THR A 150 14.86 38.06 -9.94
CA THR A 150 16.02 38.95 -9.94
C THR A 150 15.54 40.39 -9.97
N ALA A 151 16.01 41.20 -9.02
CA ALA A 151 15.70 42.61 -8.94
C ALA A 151 16.89 43.41 -8.41
N LYS A 152 16.91 44.70 -8.73
CA LYS A 152 17.97 45.62 -8.29
C LYS A 152 17.47 46.69 -7.33
N ASP A 153 16.26 47.21 -7.57
CA ASP A 153 15.72 48.33 -6.80
C ASP A 153 15.14 47.87 -5.45
N ALA A 154 15.01 48.82 -4.51
CA ALA A 154 14.40 48.53 -3.23
C ALA A 154 12.91 48.16 -3.40
N GLY A 155 12.49 47.05 -2.81
CA GLY A 155 11.13 46.51 -2.97
C GLY A 155 10.98 45.08 -2.47
N ASN A 156 9.76 44.56 -2.61
CA ASN A 156 9.42 43.16 -2.34
C ASN A 156 9.07 42.49 -3.66
N TYR A 157 9.75 41.40 -3.96
CA TYR A 157 9.58 40.64 -5.18
C TYR A 157 9.26 39.18 -4.81
N VAL A 158 8.03 38.76 -5.12
CA VAL A 158 7.55 37.40 -4.82
C VAL A 158 8.06 36.43 -5.88
N HIS A 159 8.43 35.23 -5.46
CA HIS A 159 8.54 34.08 -6.34
C HIS A 159 7.92 32.84 -5.69
N THR A 160 7.52 31.90 -6.52
CA THR A 160 6.68 30.78 -6.11
C THR A 160 7.34 29.44 -6.42
N ALA A 161 6.93 28.40 -5.70
CA ALA A 161 7.17 27.01 -6.02
C ALA A 161 5.85 26.33 -6.40
N SER A 162 5.92 25.33 -7.29
CA SER A 162 4.74 24.58 -7.74
C SER A 162 5.14 23.20 -8.25
N GLY A 163 4.17 22.30 -8.33
CA GLY A 163 4.38 20.96 -8.85
C GLY A 163 3.50 19.93 -8.15
N THR A 164 3.83 18.66 -8.39
CA THR A 164 3.14 17.52 -7.77
C THR A 164 4.14 16.47 -7.39
N ASP A 165 3.80 15.66 -6.40
CA ASP A 165 4.58 14.49 -6.03
C ASP A 165 3.69 13.23 -5.94
N LYS A 166 4.29 12.06 -6.17
CA LYS A 166 3.59 10.77 -6.10
C LYS A 166 3.24 10.41 -4.67
N ASN A 167 4.12 10.69 -3.72
CA ASN A 167 4.04 10.24 -2.34
C ASN A 167 3.63 11.34 -1.36
N TYR A 168 3.68 12.61 -1.80
CA TYR A 168 3.28 13.75 -0.99
C TYR A 168 2.10 14.54 -1.57
N ASP A 169 1.19 14.92 -0.67
CA ASP A 169 0.26 16.02 -0.86
C ASP A 169 0.95 17.31 -0.45
N LEU A 170 1.26 18.12 -1.46
CA LEU A 170 2.09 19.31 -1.31
C LEU A 170 1.26 20.56 -1.04
N ILE A 171 1.71 21.34 -0.06
CA ILE A 171 1.26 22.71 0.19
C ILE A 171 2.39 23.65 -0.21
N PHE A 172 2.10 24.67 -1.00
CA PHE A 172 3.10 25.63 -1.46
C PHE A 172 2.99 26.96 -0.70
N VAL A 173 4.15 27.51 -0.35
CA VAL A 173 4.31 28.83 0.27
C VAL A 173 5.29 29.64 -0.57
N ASP A 174 4.89 30.87 -0.88
CA ASP A 174 5.69 31.78 -1.68
C ASP A 174 6.89 32.33 -0.90
N GLY A 175 7.96 32.61 -1.65
CA GLY A 175 9.19 33.24 -1.16
C GLY A 175 9.25 34.70 -1.56
N ILE A 176 9.99 35.50 -0.79
CA ILE A 176 10.14 36.94 -1.04
C ILE A 176 11.63 37.29 -1.13
N LEU A 177 12.01 37.93 -2.24
CA LEU A 177 13.21 38.75 -2.32
C LEU A 177 12.85 40.15 -1.83
N HIS A 178 13.34 40.52 -0.65
CA HIS A 178 13.17 41.85 -0.07
C HIS A 178 14.50 42.62 -0.14
N ILE A 179 14.47 43.75 -0.85
CA ILE A 179 15.60 44.67 -0.99
C ILE A 179 15.24 45.93 -0.21
N ALA A 180 15.86 46.13 0.95
CA ALA A 180 15.69 47.32 1.78
C ALA A 180 16.35 48.54 1.13
N LYS A 181 15.85 49.74 1.46
CA LYS A 181 16.54 50.99 1.11
C LYS A 181 17.89 51.07 1.84
N ALA A 182 18.88 51.68 1.18
CA ALA A 182 20.19 51.98 1.76
C ALA A 182 20.11 53.07 2.83
#